data_AF-A0A3M1KYU1-F1
#
_entry.id   AF-A0A3M1KYU1-F1
#
_cell.length_a   1.000
_cell.length_b   1.000
_cell.length_c   1.000
_cell.angle_alpha   90.00
_cell.angle_beta   90.00
_cell.angle_gamma   90.00
#
_symmetry.space_group_name_H-M   'P 1'
#
loop_
_entity.id
_entity.type
_entity.pdbx_description
1 polymer ?
#
loop_
_entity_poly.entity_id
_entity_poly.type
_entity_poly.pdbx_seq_one_letter_code
_entity_poly.pdbx_strand_id
1 'polypeptide(L)'
;MNDFLENILAQLDHPDSVAFLTFLLLAFLIGFITGWVLYGGRARRRKRELKKLEFELKAAQARATGLQEQLDLKMVDFVKAERQTEEALLKARELEAEKEKLELALADAKKEIERLEAAARSYNHTIEDLNNQILGLKTRQNKLLQEMERGEEAVDLLADMQSSYNATLQRLQAVEERLDRLSAENEALKAALQLGKKGAADAGGSSAPESPAPLALASSEEVQKAAEKFRQLIGKSLPAATVKDKDDLTLIKGIGRFIEQKLNDLGIYSYAQVARLDDAAIELLTKAIEFFPGRIKRDDWVGQAARLQAIKEENPDALNPAAVFPNNPTDLKVIEGIGPKIEALLKKNGIGDWKTLSETEVEKLYEILEKGGERFRMHDPSTWPLQAELAANGEWDKLKQYQEHLIGGREKG
;
A
#
# COMPACT_ATOMS: atom_id res chain seq x y z
N MET A 1 42.54 -76.53 -105.81
CA MET A 1 43.07 -76.01 -104.53
C MET A 1 43.99 -77.01 -103.84
N ASN A 2 43.84 -78.33 -104.06
CA ASN A 2 44.76 -79.35 -103.54
C ASN A 2 46.13 -79.33 -104.24
N ASP A 3 46.20 -79.27 -105.58
CA ASP A 3 47.50 -79.26 -106.27
C ASP A 3 48.33 -77.99 -106.00
N PHE A 4 47.68 -76.85 -105.72
CA PHE A 4 48.38 -75.60 -105.38
C PHE A 4 49.04 -75.67 -104.00
N LEU A 5 48.37 -76.31 -103.04
CA LEU A 5 48.91 -76.53 -101.70
C LEU A 5 50.01 -77.59 -101.74
N GLU A 6 49.87 -78.67 -102.52
CA GLU A 6 50.93 -79.68 -102.69
C GLU A 6 52.18 -79.11 -103.36
N ASN A 7 52.05 -78.25 -104.38
CA ASN A 7 53.22 -77.67 -105.06
C ASN A 7 53.95 -76.61 -104.20
N ILE A 8 53.20 -75.85 -103.38
CA ILE A 8 53.78 -74.94 -102.39
C ILE A 8 54.50 -75.72 -101.29
N LEU A 9 53.91 -76.84 -100.83
CA LEU A 9 54.50 -77.73 -99.83
C LEU A 9 55.69 -78.55 -100.36
N ALA A 10 55.76 -78.84 -101.66
CA ALA A 10 56.90 -79.51 -102.28
C ALA A 10 58.12 -78.58 -102.46
N GLN A 11 57.93 -77.27 -102.65
CA GLN A 11 59.01 -76.27 -102.65
C GLN A 11 59.50 -75.86 -101.24
N LEU A 12 58.90 -76.44 -100.19
CA LEU A 12 59.24 -76.17 -98.80
C LEU A 12 60.37 -77.05 -98.24
N ASP A 13 60.90 -77.99 -99.03
CA ASP A 13 62.08 -78.81 -98.67
C ASP A 13 63.42 -78.04 -98.81
N HIS A 14 63.40 -76.79 -99.29
CA HIS A 14 64.60 -75.94 -99.26
C HIS A 14 64.74 -75.29 -97.87
N PRO A 15 65.92 -75.36 -97.22
CA PRO A 15 66.14 -74.79 -95.89
C PRO A 15 65.76 -73.30 -95.78
N ASP A 16 65.82 -72.55 -96.89
CA ASP A 16 65.46 -71.13 -96.95
C ASP A 16 63.95 -70.85 -96.86
N SER A 17 63.10 -71.75 -97.38
CA SER A 17 61.63 -71.60 -97.34
C SER A 17 61.08 -71.82 -95.92
N VAL A 18 61.68 -72.78 -95.19
CA VAL A 18 61.40 -73.01 -93.76
C VAL A 18 61.86 -71.81 -92.93
N ALA A 19 63.01 -71.22 -93.24
CA ALA A 19 63.49 -69.99 -92.59
C ALA A 19 62.56 -68.79 -92.83
N PHE A 20 62.01 -68.64 -94.04
CA PHE A 20 61.07 -67.56 -94.36
C PHE A 20 59.72 -67.72 -93.64
N LEU A 21 59.16 -68.94 -93.61
CA LEU A 21 57.91 -69.21 -92.89
C LEU A 21 58.05 -69.03 -91.37
N THR A 22 59.17 -69.49 -90.80
CA THR A 22 59.43 -69.29 -89.37
C THR A 22 59.59 -67.81 -89.02
N PHE A 23 60.25 -67.03 -89.88
CA PHE A 23 60.33 -65.57 -89.71
C PHE A 23 58.96 -64.89 -89.83
N LEU A 24 58.13 -65.27 -90.80
CA LEU A 24 56.80 -64.71 -91.00
C LEU A 24 55.85 -65.05 -89.84
N LEU A 25 55.93 -66.28 -89.32
CA LEU A 25 55.23 -66.71 -88.11
C LEU A 25 55.70 -65.92 -86.89
N LEU A 26 57.01 -65.70 -86.74
CA LEU A 26 57.59 -64.92 -85.64
C LEU A 26 57.14 -63.46 -85.70
N ALA A 27 57.16 -62.84 -86.88
CA ALA A 27 56.70 -61.47 -87.09
C ALA A 27 55.20 -61.33 -86.81
N PHE A 28 54.39 -62.30 -87.25
CA PHE A 28 52.97 -62.36 -86.93
C PHE A 28 52.74 -62.51 -85.42
N LEU A 29 53.47 -63.41 -84.75
CA LEU A 29 53.38 -63.60 -83.29
C LEU A 29 53.80 -62.33 -82.55
N ILE A 30 54.86 -61.64 -82.97
CA ILE A 30 55.29 -60.36 -82.38
C ILE A 30 54.22 -59.28 -82.60
N GLY A 31 53.65 -59.17 -83.81
CA GLY A 31 52.56 -58.25 -84.12
C GLY A 31 51.30 -58.53 -83.29
N PHE A 32 50.94 -59.80 -83.12
CA PHE A 32 49.82 -60.25 -82.32
C PHE A 32 50.05 -59.96 -80.83
N ILE A 33 51.24 -60.26 -80.30
CA ILE A 33 51.60 -60.01 -78.89
C ILE A 33 51.63 -58.50 -78.62
N THR A 34 52.24 -57.69 -79.50
CA THR A 34 52.29 -56.22 -79.34
C THR A 34 50.90 -55.59 -79.44
N GLY A 35 50.06 -56.03 -80.38
CA GLY A 35 48.66 -55.64 -80.48
C GLY A 35 47.85 -56.02 -79.23
N TRP A 36 48.01 -57.25 -78.74
CA TRP A 36 47.35 -57.76 -77.54
C TRP A 36 47.78 -57.00 -76.27
N VAL A 37 49.06 -56.67 -76.13
CA VAL A 37 49.58 -55.88 -74.99
C VAL A 37 49.08 -54.44 -75.02
N LEU A 38 49.13 -53.76 -76.18
CA LEU A 38 48.69 -52.37 -76.32
C LEU A 38 47.17 -52.24 -76.19
N TYR A 39 46.41 -53.09 -76.88
CA TYR A 39 44.95 -53.11 -76.82
C TYR A 39 44.47 -53.55 -75.43
N GLY A 40 45.06 -54.60 -74.86
CA GLY A 40 44.77 -55.06 -73.50
C GLY A 40 45.13 -54.01 -72.44
N GLY A 41 46.19 -53.23 -72.63
CA GLY A 41 46.54 -52.09 -71.79
C GLY A 41 45.49 -50.98 -71.81
N ARG A 42 45.08 -50.52 -73.00
CA ARG A 42 44.05 -49.47 -73.17
C ARG A 42 42.67 -49.92 -72.70
N ALA A 43 42.26 -51.15 -73.03
CA ALA A 43 41.00 -51.73 -72.59
C ALA A 43 40.91 -51.83 -71.05
N ARG A 44 42.01 -52.23 -70.39
CA ARG A 44 42.09 -52.25 -68.92
C ARG A 44 41.98 -50.85 -68.30
N ARG A 45 42.60 -49.83 -68.91
CA ARG A 45 42.49 -48.44 -68.45
C ARG A 45 41.05 -47.91 -68.56
N ARG A 46 40.42 -48.06 -69.73
CA ARG A 46 39.01 -47.67 -69.92
C ARG A 46 38.05 -48.42 -68.99
N LYS A 47 38.30 -49.71 -68.72
CA LYS A 47 37.50 -50.48 -67.75
C LYS A 47 37.66 -49.97 -66.31
N ARG A 48 38.86 -49.49 -65.93
CA ARG A 48 39.10 -48.85 -64.63
C ARG A 48 38.41 -47.49 -64.56
N GLU A 49 38.47 -46.69 -65.62
CA GLU A 49 37.77 -45.40 -65.73
C GLU A 49 36.25 -45.58 -65.65
N LEU A 50 35.68 -46.54 -66.37
CA LEU A 50 34.25 -46.87 -66.29
C LEU A 50 33.84 -47.24 -64.87
N LYS A 51 34.60 -48.11 -64.19
CA LYS A 51 34.32 -48.45 -62.80
C LYS A 51 34.40 -47.24 -61.87
N LYS A 52 35.35 -46.33 -62.11
CA LYS A 52 35.51 -45.10 -61.34
C LYS A 52 34.31 -44.17 -61.56
N LEU A 53 33.91 -43.95 -62.81
CA LEU A 53 32.74 -43.17 -63.19
C LEU A 53 31.44 -43.77 -62.65
N GLU A 54 31.27 -45.10 -62.70
CA GLU A 54 30.13 -45.79 -62.09
C GLU A 54 30.05 -45.57 -60.59
N PHE A 55 31.20 -45.62 -59.89
CA PHE A 55 31.27 -45.34 -58.47
C PHE A 55 30.96 -43.87 -58.16
N GLU A 56 31.53 -42.94 -58.93
CA GLU A 56 31.27 -41.50 -58.80
C GLU A 56 29.80 -41.17 -59.08
N LEU A 57 29.18 -41.79 -60.09
CA LEU A 57 27.76 -41.65 -60.41
C LEU A 57 26.89 -42.15 -59.24
N LYS A 58 27.17 -43.35 -58.70
CA LYS A 58 26.46 -43.88 -57.54
C LYS A 58 26.62 -42.98 -56.31
N ALA A 59 27.83 -42.50 -56.06
CA ALA A 59 28.10 -41.57 -54.96
C ALA A 59 27.37 -40.23 -55.15
N ALA A 60 27.32 -39.70 -56.37
CA ALA A 60 26.58 -38.49 -56.70
C ALA A 60 25.06 -38.69 -56.55
N GLN A 61 24.51 -39.82 -57.00
CA GLN A 61 23.11 -40.18 -56.80
C GLN A 61 22.75 -40.29 -55.32
N ALA A 62 23.60 -40.95 -54.51
CA ALA A 62 23.39 -41.04 -53.06
C ALA A 62 23.44 -39.67 -52.36
N ARG A 63 24.31 -38.75 -52.83
CA ARG A 63 24.32 -37.36 -52.34
C ARG A 63 23.05 -36.61 -52.73
N ALA A 64 22.59 -36.78 -53.96
CA ALA A 64 21.36 -36.14 -54.44
C ALA A 64 20.13 -36.60 -53.65
N THR A 65 20.00 -37.90 -53.37
CA THR A 65 18.93 -38.43 -52.52
C THR A 65 19.02 -37.91 -51.09
N GLY A 66 20.23 -37.85 -50.51
CA GLY A 66 20.42 -37.29 -49.17
C GLY A 66 20.09 -35.79 -49.09
N LEU A 67 20.41 -35.01 -50.12
CA LEU A 67 20.02 -33.60 -50.21
C LEU A 67 18.50 -33.43 -50.39
N GLN A 68 17.86 -34.31 -51.15
CA GLN A 68 16.40 -34.30 -51.30
C GLN A 68 15.71 -34.58 -49.97
N GLU A 69 16.16 -35.58 -49.22
CA GLU A 69 15.61 -35.90 -47.89
C GLU A 69 15.81 -34.73 -46.92
N GLN A 70 16.97 -34.05 -46.96
CA GLN A 70 17.18 -32.83 -46.18
C GLN A 70 16.25 -31.68 -46.58
N LEU A 71 15.96 -31.53 -47.87
CA LEU A 71 15.04 -30.52 -48.35
C LEU A 71 13.62 -30.81 -47.87
N ASP A 72 13.18 -32.07 -47.95
CA ASP A 72 11.86 -32.50 -47.50
C ASP A 72 11.68 -32.27 -45.98
N LEU A 73 12.70 -32.58 -45.17
CA LEU A 73 12.70 -32.28 -43.74
C LEU A 73 12.59 -30.78 -43.46
N LYS A 74 13.38 -29.95 -44.17
CA LYS A 74 13.33 -28.50 -44.01
C LYS A 74 11.99 -27.91 -44.44
N MET A 75 11.34 -28.46 -45.46
CA MET A 75 10.00 -28.04 -45.89
C MET A 75 8.96 -28.31 -44.79
N VAL A 76 9.04 -29.46 -44.13
CA VAL A 76 8.16 -29.79 -42.99
C VAL A 76 8.38 -28.81 -41.83
N ASP A 77 9.65 -28.56 -41.48
CA ASP A 77 9.99 -27.59 -40.42
C ASP A 77 9.53 -26.18 -40.76
N PHE A 78 9.66 -25.76 -42.03
CA PHE A 78 9.19 -24.48 -42.52
C PHE A 78 7.67 -24.34 -42.38
N VAL A 79 6.90 -25.33 -42.85
CA VAL A 79 5.44 -25.32 -42.73
C VAL A 79 4.99 -25.29 -41.26
N LYS A 80 5.70 -26.02 -40.39
CA LYS A 80 5.42 -25.98 -38.95
C LYS A 80 5.70 -24.61 -38.35
N ALA A 81 6.81 -23.97 -38.73
CA ALA A 81 7.14 -22.63 -38.29
C ALA A 81 6.12 -21.60 -38.79
N GLU A 82 5.71 -21.68 -40.06
CA GLU A 82 4.68 -20.81 -40.66
C GLU A 82 3.37 -20.92 -39.88
N ARG A 83 2.88 -22.13 -39.62
CA ARG A 83 1.68 -22.35 -38.81
C ARG A 83 1.82 -21.79 -37.40
N GLN A 84 2.97 -21.97 -36.75
CA GLN A 84 3.22 -21.39 -35.43
C GLN A 84 3.19 -19.86 -35.47
N THR A 85 3.72 -19.24 -36.52
CA THR A 85 3.66 -17.78 -36.69
C THR A 85 2.24 -17.28 -36.94
N GLU A 86 1.42 -18.00 -37.71
CA GLU A 86 0.01 -17.67 -37.91
C GLU A 86 -0.79 -17.79 -36.61
N GLU A 87 -0.61 -18.87 -35.86
CA GLU A 87 -1.25 -19.08 -34.56
C GLU A 87 -0.83 -17.99 -33.55
N ALA A 88 0.45 -17.59 -33.55
CA ALA A 88 0.93 -16.49 -32.72
C ALA A 88 0.33 -15.15 -33.13
N LEU A 89 0.19 -14.88 -34.43
CA LEU A 89 -0.40 -13.65 -34.95
C LEU A 89 -1.89 -13.54 -34.59
N LEU A 90 -2.64 -14.65 -34.66
CA LEU A 90 -4.04 -14.68 -34.23
C LEU A 90 -4.18 -14.36 -32.74
N LYS A 91 -3.37 -14.98 -31.89
CA LYS A 91 -3.33 -14.66 -30.44
C LYS A 91 -2.97 -13.21 -30.18
N ALA A 92 -2.02 -12.65 -30.92
CA ALA A 92 -1.65 -11.23 -30.79
C ALA A 92 -2.84 -10.31 -31.11
N ARG A 93 -3.60 -10.61 -32.16
CA ARG A 93 -4.83 -9.86 -32.51
C ARG A 93 -5.93 -9.98 -31.45
N GLU A 94 -6.11 -11.17 -30.89
CA GLU A 94 -7.07 -11.39 -29.78
C GLU A 94 -6.69 -10.55 -28.56
N LEU A 95 -5.41 -10.56 -28.18
CA LEU A 95 -4.90 -9.75 -27.07
C LEU A 95 -5.01 -8.24 -27.34
N GLU A 96 -4.80 -7.80 -28.58
CA GLU A 96 -5.00 -6.39 -28.97
C GLU A 96 -6.48 -5.98 -28.83
N ALA A 97 -7.42 -6.83 -29.25
CA ALA A 97 -8.85 -6.56 -29.09
C ALA A 97 -9.28 -6.55 -27.62
N GLU A 98 -8.75 -7.45 -26.79
CA GLU A 98 -8.98 -7.44 -25.34
C GLU A 98 -8.41 -6.18 -24.68
N LYS A 99 -7.20 -5.77 -25.09
CA LYS A 99 -6.57 -4.54 -24.61
C LYS A 99 -7.42 -3.31 -24.94
N GLU A 100 -7.92 -3.20 -26.17
CA GLU A 100 -8.78 -2.08 -26.58
C GLU A 100 -10.08 -2.03 -25.75
N LYS A 101 -10.68 -3.20 -25.49
CA LYS A 101 -11.87 -3.31 -24.63
C LYS A 101 -11.57 -2.87 -23.19
N LEU A 102 -10.41 -3.25 -22.64
CA LEU A 102 -9.99 -2.83 -21.31
C LEU A 102 -9.69 -1.32 -21.24
N GLU A 103 -9.08 -0.75 -22.28
CA GLU A 103 -8.83 0.70 -22.36
C GLU A 103 -10.14 1.50 -22.39
N LEU A 104 -11.16 1.02 -23.11
CA LEU A 104 -12.49 1.62 -23.10
C LEU A 104 -13.15 1.54 -21.71
N ALA A 105 -13.12 0.37 -21.07
CA ALA A 105 -13.66 0.20 -19.72
C ALA A 105 -12.95 1.11 -18.69
N LEU A 106 -11.63 1.29 -18.84
CA LEU A 106 -10.83 2.17 -18.00
C LEU A 106 -11.17 3.65 -18.24
N ALA A 107 -11.46 4.05 -19.49
CA ALA A 107 -11.93 5.40 -19.80
C ALA A 107 -13.30 5.69 -19.17
N ASP A 108 -14.22 4.74 -19.21
CA ASP A 108 -15.55 4.90 -18.60
C ASP A 108 -15.48 4.91 -17.07
N ALA A 109 -14.65 4.05 -16.47
CA ALA A 109 -14.39 4.07 -15.03
C ALA A 109 -13.80 5.41 -14.57
N LYS A 110 -12.88 6.01 -15.34
CA LYS A 110 -12.33 7.34 -15.05
C LYS A 110 -13.40 8.42 -15.06
N LYS A 111 -14.28 8.43 -16.06
CA LYS A 111 -15.42 9.38 -16.10
C LYS A 111 -16.32 9.23 -14.89
N GLU A 112 -16.54 8.00 -14.43
CA GLU A 112 -17.36 7.76 -13.24
C GLU A 112 -16.68 8.24 -11.96
N ILE A 113 -15.37 8.06 -11.83
CA ILE A 113 -14.59 8.64 -10.73
C ILE A 113 -14.71 10.18 -10.73
N GLU A 114 -14.54 10.83 -11.88
CA GLU A 114 -14.69 12.30 -11.99
C GLU A 114 -16.09 12.78 -11.57
N ARG A 115 -17.14 12.03 -11.93
CA ARG A 115 -18.52 12.32 -11.48
C ARG A 115 -18.67 12.16 -9.98
N LEU A 116 -18.15 11.08 -9.40
CA LEU A 116 -18.21 10.83 -7.97
C LEU A 116 -17.43 11.89 -7.19
N GLU A 117 -16.28 12.34 -7.70
CA GLU A 117 -15.54 13.46 -7.11
C GLU A 117 -16.31 14.78 -7.19
N ALA A 118 -16.97 15.06 -8.32
CA ALA A 118 -17.81 16.25 -8.45
C ALA A 118 -18.99 16.20 -7.46
N ALA A 119 -19.63 15.04 -7.30
CA ALA A 119 -20.67 14.84 -6.31
C ALA A 119 -20.14 15.00 -4.87
N ALA A 120 -18.97 14.44 -4.56
CA ALA A 120 -18.33 14.59 -3.25
C ALA A 120 -17.99 16.06 -2.94
N ARG A 121 -17.48 16.82 -3.92
CA ARG A 121 -17.25 18.26 -3.80
C ARG A 121 -18.55 19.02 -3.49
N SER A 122 -19.64 18.68 -4.17
CA SER A 122 -20.96 19.26 -3.91
C SER A 122 -21.46 18.95 -2.49
N TYR A 123 -21.30 17.71 -2.03
CA TYR A 123 -21.67 17.34 -0.66
C TYR A 123 -20.84 18.08 0.39
N ASN A 124 -19.53 18.24 0.17
CA ASN A 124 -18.69 19.03 1.07
C ASN A 124 -19.16 20.48 1.16
N HIS A 125 -19.49 21.12 0.04
CA HIS A 125 -20.04 22.47 0.04
C HIS A 125 -21.36 22.55 0.81
N THR A 126 -22.24 21.57 0.61
CA THR A 126 -23.52 21.49 1.33
C THR A 126 -23.33 21.32 2.84
N ILE A 127 -22.33 20.52 3.25
CA ILE A 127 -21.98 20.34 4.67
C ILE A 127 -21.44 21.64 5.26
N GLU A 128 -20.59 22.38 4.55
CA GLU A 128 -20.09 23.69 4.98
C GLU A 128 -21.24 24.69 5.18
N ASP A 129 -22.16 24.78 4.23
CA ASP A 129 -23.34 25.64 4.33
C ASP A 129 -24.20 25.27 5.55
N LEU A 130 -24.46 23.98 5.76
CA LEU A 130 -25.20 23.50 6.93
C LEU A 130 -24.47 23.82 8.24
N ASN A 131 -23.14 23.69 8.26
CA ASN A 131 -22.33 24.00 9.44
C ASN A 131 -22.39 25.52 9.78
N ASN A 132 -22.33 26.37 8.75
CA ASN A 132 -22.52 27.81 8.90
C ASN A 132 -23.92 28.16 9.43
N GLN A 133 -24.96 27.48 8.95
CA GLN A 133 -26.32 27.63 9.46
C GLN A 133 -26.45 27.21 10.92
N ILE A 134 -25.86 26.07 11.30
CA ILE A 134 -25.81 25.58 12.68
C ILE A 134 -25.11 26.60 13.58
N LEU A 135 -23.99 27.18 13.14
CA LEU A 135 -23.26 28.21 13.90
C LEU A 135 -24.13 29.47 14.10
N GLY A 136 -24.85 29.90 13.06
CA GLY A 136 -25.78 31.01 13.13
C GLY A 136 -26.97 30.74 14.06
N LEU A 137 -27.50 29.52 14.04
CA LEU A 137 -28.55 29.08 14.97
C LEU A 137 -28.05 29.03 16.41
N LYS A 138 -26.85 28.48 16.65
CA LYS A 138 -26.23 28.41 17.96
C LYS A 138 -25.96 29.79 18.55
N THR A 139 -25.48 30.72 17.73
CA THR A 139 -25.30 32.13 18.14
C THR A 139 -26.63 32.77 18.54
N ARG A 140 -27.70 32.55 17.75
CA ARG A 140 -29.04 33.04 18.09
C ARG A 140 -29.58 32.41 19.38
N GLN A 141 -29.39 31.11 19.57
CA GLN A 141 -29.79 30.40 20.78
C GLN A 141 -29.07 30.95 22.02
N ASN A 142 -27.75 31.18 21.94
CA ASN A 142 -26.99 31.78 23.03
C ASN A 142 -27.44 33.20 23.36
N LYS A 143 -27.77 34.01 22.33
CA LYS A 143 -28.32 35.35 22.54
C LYS A 143 -29.68 35.30 23.25
N LEU A 144 -30.56 34.40 22.83
CA LEU A 144 -31.86 34.19 23.48
C LEU A 144 -31.72 33.70 24.92
N LEU A 145 -30.76 32.80 25.21
CA LEU A 145 -30.45 32.38 26.58
C LEU A 145 -30.01 33.57 27.44
N GLN A 146 -29.11 34.40 26.94
CA GLN A 146 -28.64 35.59 27.66
C GLN A 146 -29.76 36.63 27.86
N GLU A 147 -30.68 36.76 26.91
CA GLU A 147 -31.88 37.61 27.06
C GLU A 147 -32.86 37.04 28.10
N MET A 148 -33.00 35.72 28.21
CA MET A 148 -33.78 35.08 29.28
C MET A 148 -33.13 35.26 30.65
N GLU A 149 -31.81 35.05 30.79
CA GLU A 149 -31.10 35.30 32.05
C GLU A 149 -31.25 36.76 32.51
N ARG A 150 -31.10 37.73 31.59
CA ARG A 150 -31.38 39.14 31.89
C ARG A 150 -32.83 39.42 32.24
N GLY A 151 -33.76 38.68 31.64
CA GLY A 151 -35.18 38.74 31.97
C GLY A 151 -35.46 38.25 33.39
N GLU A 152 -34.84 37.14 33.80
CA GLU A 152 -34.92 36.63 35.17
C GLU A 152 -34.29 37.61 36.18
N GLU A 153 -33.10 38.15 35.89
CA GLU A 153 -32.48 39.19 36.73
C GLU A 153 -33.36 40.44 36.87
N ALA A 154 -34.07 40.84 35.80
CA ALA A 154 -35.00 41.98 35.85
C ALA A 154 -36.26 41.68 36.68
N VAL A 155 -36.73 40.43 36.65
CA VAL A 155 -37.86 39.97 37.48
C VAL A 155 -37.47 39.92 38.95
N ASP A 156 -36.27 39.41 39.27
CA ASP A 156 -35.75 39.40 40.63
C ASP A 156 -35.55 40.83 41.17
N LEU A 157 -35.01 41.73 40.34
CA LEU A 157 -34.85 43.15 40.70
C LEU A 157 -36.20 43.82 40.95
N LEU A 158 -37.23 43.50 40.16
CA LEU A 158 -38.60 44.00 40.37
C LEU A 158 -39.22 43.45 41.65
N ALA A 159 -39.00 42.16 41.96
CA ALA A 159 -39.46 41.53 43.19
C ALA A 159 -38.81 42.17 44.43
N ASP A 160 -37.50 42.41 44.38
CA ASP A 160 -36.75 43.11 45.44
C ASP A 160 -37.21 44.57 45.58
N MET A 161 -37.43 45.26 44.47
CA MET A 161 -37.90 46.64 44.50
C MET A 161 -39.33 46.71 45.08
N GLN A 162 -40.21 45.76 44.74
CA GLN A 162 -41.55 45.67 45.29
C GLN A 162 -41.55 45.27 46.77
N SER A 163 -40.66 44.38 47.20
CA SER A 163 -40.41 44.06 48.61
C SER A 163 -39.93 45.29 49.38
N SER A 164 -38.97 46.04 48.83
CA SER A 164 -38.46 47.27 49.43
C SER A 164 -39.55 48.35 49.51
N TYR A 165 -40.41 48.46 48.49
CA TYR A 165 -41.54 49.38 48.44
C TYR A 165 -42.58 49.03 49.53
N ASN A 166 -42.93 47.75 49.67
CA ASN A 166 -43.83 47.27 50.71
C ASN A 166 -43.24 47.49 52.12
N ALA A 167 -41.93 47.27 52.29
CA ALA A 167 -41.24 47.55 53.55
C ALA A 167 -41.22 49.05 53.88
N THR A 168 -41.07 49.93 52.88
CA THR A 168 -41.18 51.38 53.11
C THR A 168 -42.61 51.81 53.47
N LEU A 169 -43.63 51.20 52.86
CA LEU A 169 -45.03 51.42 53.24
C LEU A 169 -45.30 51.01 54.68
N GLN A 170 -44.82 49.84 55.11
CA GLN A 170 -44.94 49.39 56.50
C GLN A 170 -44.19 50.32 57.47
N ARG A 171 -43.00 50.80 57.09
CA ARG A 171 -42.25 51.78 57.89
C ARG A 171 -42.99 53.11 57.99
N LEU A 172 -43.62 53.58 56.91
CA LEU A 172 -44.46 54.78 56.90
C LEU A 172 -45.66 54.63 57.82
N GLN A 173 -46.39 53.51 57.72
CA GLN A 173 -47.49 53.20 58.64
C GLN A 173 -47.02 53.12 60.09
N ALA A 174 -45.88 52.48 60.36
CA ALA A 174 -45.32 52.43 61.71
C ALA A 174 -44.89 53.81 62.22
N VAL A 175 -44.43 54.71 61.35
CA VAL A 175 -44.11 56.09 61.70
C VAL A 175 -45.37 56.92 61.93
N GLU A 176 -46.43 56.73 61.14
CA GLU A 176 -47.75 57.34 61.36
C GLU A 176 -48.34 56.89 62.69
N GLU A 177 -48.38 55.58 62.96
CA GLU A 177 -48.79 55.04 64.25
C GLU A 177 -47.92 55.56 65.39
N ARG A 178 -46.62 55.73 65.17
CA ARG A 178 -45.71 56.29 66.17
C ARG A 178 -45.93 57.78 66.37
N LEU A 179 -46.31 58.52 65.33
CA LEU A 179 -46.71 59.92 65.42
C LEU A 179 -48.02 60.06 66.20
N ASP A 180 -48.99 59.18 65.94
CA ASP A 180 -50.24 59.13 66.68
C ASP A 180 -49.99 58.77 68.13
N ARG A 181 -49.17 57.73 68.39
CA ARG A 181 -48.72 57.37 69.74
C ARG A 181 -47.96 58.50 70.42
N LEU A 182 -47.03 59.16 69.73
CA LEU A 182 -46.29 60.30 70.30
C LEU A 182 -47.20 61.50 70.53
N SER A 183 -48.23 61.71 69.72
CA SER A 183 -49.21 62.77 69.96
C SER A 183 -50.05 62.44 71.21
N ALA A 184 -50.49 61.18 71.33
CA ALA A 184 -51.23 60.68 72.48
C ALA A 184 -50.36 60.66 73.74
N GLU A 185 -49.09 60.28 73.61
CA GLU A 185 -48.08 60.32 74.68
C GLU A 185 -47.73 61.75 75.04
N ASN A 186 -47.66 62.71 74.10
CA ASN A 186 -47.43 64.12 74.42
C ASN A 186 -48.63 64.72 75.16
N GLU A 187 -49.86 64.35 74.78
CA GLU A 187 -51.07 64.71 75.53
C GLU A 187 -51.14 64.00 76.89
N ALA A 188 -50.75 62.73 76.96
CA ALA A 188 -50.66 61.98 78.21
C ALA A 188 -49.49 62.45 79.09
N LEU A 189 -48.37 62.92 78.54
CA LEU A 189 -47.22 63.51 79.23
C LEU A 189 -47.57 64.91 79.72
N LYS A 190 -48.36 65.69 79.00
CA LYS A 190 -48.99 66.91 79.57
C LYS A 190 -49.89 66.57 80.75
N ALA A 191 -50.63 65.45 80.67
CA ALA A 191 -51.47 64.96 81.76
C ALA A 191 -50.68 64.27 82.91
N ALA A 192 -49.51 63.69 82.63
CA ALA A 192 -48.65 63.00 83.60
C ALA A 192 -47.61 63.93 84.23
N LEU A 193 -47.26 65.04 83.59
CA LEU A 193 -46.56 66.18 84.21
C LEU A 193 -47.40 66.83 85.31
N GLN A 194 -48.72 66.59 85.34
CA GLN A 194 -49.59 66.89 86.49
C GLN A 194 -49.55 65.81 87.59
N LEU A 195 -49.05 64.60 87.32
CA LEU A 195 -49.16 63.42 88.18
C LEU A 195 -47.84 62.59 88.18
N GLY A 196 -46.76 63.19 88.67
CA GLY A 196 -45.73 62.52 89.47
C GLY A 196 -45.05 61.21 89.00
N LYS A 197 -43.71 61.28 88.88
CA LYS A 197 -42.70 60.36 89.45
C LYS A 197 -42.88 58.82 89.32
N LYS A 198 -41.78 58.17 88.85
CA LYS A 198 -41.42 56.72 88.77
C LYS A 198 -41.82 56.07 87.44
N GLY A 199 -41.02 55.26 86.73
CA GLY A 199 -39.65 54.77 86.86
C GLY A 199 -39.39 53.57 85.92
N ALA A 200 -38.30 53.63 85.12
CA ALA A 200 -37.37 52.56 84.66
C ALA A 200 -37.84 51.32 83.82
N ALA A 201 -37.29 51.19 82.60
CA ALA A 201 -36.32 50.17 82.08
C ALA A 201 -36.94 48.91 81.41
N ASP A 202 -36.92 48.78 80.08
CA ASP A 202 -35.94 48.14 79.14
C ASP A 202 -36.16 46.62 78.91
N ALA A 203 -36.24 46.20 77.64
CA ALA A 203 -36.17 44.80 77.19
C ALA A 203 -35.91 44.67 75.66
N GLY A 204 -35.08 43.67 75.29
CA GLY A 204 -34.99 43.06 73.95
C GLY A 204 -33.54 42.66 73.61
N GLY A 205 -33.17 41.59 72.89
CA GLY A 205 -33.87 40.57 72.10
C GLY A 205 -32.83 39.80 71.24
N SER A 206 -33.20 38.58 70.84
CA SER A 206 -32.45 37.48 70.17
C SER A 206 -31.90 37.73 68.74
N SER A 207 -30.87 36.97 68.29
CA SER A 207 -30.93 35.98 67.16
C SER A 207 -29.60 35.73 66.39
N ALA A 208 -29.47 34.49 65.89
CA ALA A 208 -28.50 33.93 64.93
C ALA A 208 -29.30 33.34 63.73
N PRO A 209 -28.73 32.61 62.74
CA PRO A 209 -27.84 33.00 61.64
C PRO A 209 -28.30 32.50 60.24
N GLU A 210 -27.53 32.87 59.20
CA GLU A 210 -27.11 32.13 57.96
C GLU A 210 -28.08 31.46 56.94
N SER A 211 -27.62 31.49 55.67
CA SER A 211 -28.06 30.65 54.52
C SER A 211 -26.83 30.32 53.60
N PRO A 212 -26.79 29.18 52.85
CA PRO A 212 -25.57 28.65 52.18
C PRO A 212 -25.57 28.52 50.62
N ALA A 213 -24.35 28.44 50.05
CA ALA A 213 -23.76 27.69 48.89
C ALA A 213 -24.41 27.57 47.47
N PRO A 214 -23.60 27.32 46.39
CA PRO A 214 -24.07 26.60 45.18
C PRO A 214 -23.12 25.56 44.51
N LEU A 215 -23.70 24.74 43.60
CA LEU A 215 -23.24 23.51 42.90
C LEU A 215 -22.59 23.71 41.49
N ALA A 216 -21.68 22.81 41.06
CA ALA A 216 -21.26 22.60 39.64
C ALA A 216 -20.60 21.20 39.36
N LEU A 217 -21.36 20.13 39.01
CA LEU A 217 -20.80 18.75 38.84
C LEU A 217 -21.41 17.81 37.75
N ALA A 218 -22.37 18.24 36.91
CA ALA A 218 -23.28 17.30 36.24
C ALA A 218 -22.85 16.66 34.89
N SER A 219 -21.79 17.08 34.18
CA SER A 219 -21.49 16.57 32.81
C SER A 219 -20.55 15.35 32.72
N SER A 220 -19.91 14.94 33.82
CA SER A 220 -18.95 13.82 33.82
C SER A 220 -19.57 12.44 34.09
N GLU A 221 -20.74 12.41 34.75
CA GLU A 221 -21.33 11.16 35.25
C GLU A 221 -21.92 10.28 34.13
N GLU A 222 -22.52 10.88 33.10
CA GLU A 222 -23.16 10.12 32.02
C GLU A 222 -22.14 9.37 31.14
N VAL A 223 -21.01 10.00 30.86
CA VAL A 223 -19.90 9.41 30.08
C VAL A 223 -19.25 8.28 30.86
N GLN A 224 -19.02 8.47 32.17
CA GLN A 224 -18.48 7.42 33.05
C GLN A 224 -19.41 6.21 33.12
N LYS A 225 -20.72 6.44 33.27
CA LYS A 225 -21.72 5.37 33.32
C LYS A 225 -21.82 4.59 32.00
N ALA A 226 -21.65 5.25 30.86
CA ALA A 226 -21.59 4.58 29.56
C ALA A 226 -20.32 3.70 29.44
N ALA A 227 -19.17 4.22 29.87
CA ALA A 227 -17.90 3.49 29.87
C ALA A 227 -17.94 2.25 30.78
N GLU A 228 -18.50 2.36 31.99
CA GLU A 228 -18.65 1.23 32.91
C GLU A 228 -19.55 0.14 32.34
N LYS A 229 -20.72 0.52 31.80
CA LYS A 229 -21.63 -0.43 31.15
C LYS A 229 -20.97 -1.12 29.97
N PHE A 230 -20.19 -0.39 29.17
CA PHE A 230 -19.46 -0.99 28.06
C PHE A 230 -18.42 -2.01 28.53
N ARG A 231 -17.61 -1.68 29.56
CA ARG A 231 -16.61 -2.60 30.13
C ARG A 231 -17.22 -3.91 30.64
N GLN A 232 -18.44 -3.87 31.18
CA GLN A 232 -19.15 -5.09 31.64
C GLN A 232 -19.53 -6.06 30.50
N LEU A 233 -19.54 -5.60 29.24
CA LEU A 233 -19.79 -6.47 28.08
C LEU A 233 -18.56 -7.31 27.72
N ILE A 234 -17.36 -6.84 28.06
CA ILE A 234 -16.10 -7.53 27.79
C ILE A 234 -15.99 -8.77 28.67
N GLY A 235 -15.82 -9.94 28.06
CA GLY A 235 -15.80 -11.24 28.72
C GLY A 235 -17.18 -11.88 28.92
N LYS A 236 -18.29 -11.15 28.67
CA LYS A 236 -19.65 -11.70 28.63
C LYS A 236 -20.12 -11.92 27.20
N SER A 237 -20.32 -10.82 26.45
CA SER A 237 -20.80 -10.84 25.08
C SER A 237 -19.70 -10.55 24.07
N LEU A 238 -18.68 -9.77 24.47
CA LEU A 238 -17.48 -9.52 23.69
C LEU A 238 -16.33 -10.43 24.18
N PRO A 239 -15.44 -10.89 23.28
CA PRO A 239 -14.29 -11.68 23.66
C PRO A 239 -13.36 -10.90 24.59
N ALA A 240 -12.72 -11.61 25.52
CA ALA A 240 -11.71 -11.02 26.38
C ALA A 240 -10.39 -10.95 25.61
N ALA A 241 -9.76 -9.77 25.63
CA ALA A 241 -8.42 -9.55 25.10
C ALA A 241 -7.63 -8.68 26.08
N THR A 242 -6.31 -8.87 26.13
CA THR A 242 -5.42 -8.07 26.96
C THR A 242 -4.49 -7.22 26.11
N VAL A 243 -3.70 -6.35 26.74
CA VAL A 243 -2.68 -5.55 26.06
C VAL A 243 -1.67 -6.41 25.29
N LYS A 244 -1.46 -7.67 25.70
CA LYS A 244 -0.58 -8.62 25.00
C LYS A 244 -1.15 -9.09 23.66
N ASP A 245 -2.47 -9.06 23.53
CA ASP A 245 -3.21 -9.52 22.34
C ASP A 245 -3.59 -8.34 21.44
N LYS A 246 -2.95 -7.18 21.65
CA LYS A 246 -3.32 -5.92 21.02
C LYS A 246 -3.05 -5.96 19.52
N ASP A 247 -4.10 -5.74 18.74
CA ASP A 247 -4.08 -5.52 17.31
C ASP A 247 -3.91 -4.04 16.98
N ASP A 248 -3.40 -3.75 15.77
CA ASP A 248 -3.36 -2.38 15.27
C ASP A 248 -4.74 -1.95 14.75
N LEU A 249 -5.58 -1.44 15.64
CA LEU A 249 -6.94 -1.00 15.28
C LEU A 249 -6.93 0.16 14.27
N THR A 250 -5.78 0.81 14.03
CA THR A 250 -5.68 1.88 13.02
C THR A 250 -5.80 1.38 11.59
N LEU A 251 -5.68 0.07 11.35
CA LEU A 251 -5.97 -0.55 10.06
C LEU A 251 -7.47 -0.48 9.69
N ILE A 252 -8.35 -0.19 10.66
CA ILE A 252 -9.78 0.03 10.41
C ILE A 252 -9.98 1.50 10.00
N LYS A 253 -10.52 1.71 8.80
CA LYS A 253 -10.82 3.06 8.29
C LYS A 253 -11.72 3.80 9.27
N GLY A 254 -11.24 4.97 9.70
CA GLY A 254 -11.92 5.83 10.65
C GLY A 254 -11.42 5.73 12.09
N ILE A 255 -10.61 4.72 12.42
CA ILE A 255 -9.92 4.62 13.70
C ILE A 255 -8.51 5.20 13.53
N GLY A 256 -8.30 6.42 14.03
CA GLY A 256 -6.96 7.00 14.15
C GLY A 256 -6.34 6.71 15.53
N ARG A 257 -5.07 7.05 15.73
CA ARG A 257 -4.33 6.86 17.01
C ARG A 257 -5.10 7.36 18.25
N PHE A 258 -5.75 8.51 18.14
CA PHE A 258 -6.56 9.07 19.23
C PHE A 258 -7.76 8.18 19.60
N ILE A 259 -8.44 7.64 18.59
CA ILE A 259 -9.60 6.76 18.80
C ILE A 259 -9.14 5.40 19.30
N GLU A 260 -8.08 4.84 18.71
CA GLU A 260 -7.43 3.62 19.20
C GLU A 260 -7.11 3.73 20.70
N GLN A 261 -6.55 4.85 21.15
CA GLN A 261 -6.26 5.10 22.56
C GLN A 261 -7.55 5.05 23.42
N LYS A 262 -8.61 5.77 23.02
CA LYS A 262 -9.89 5.73 23.74
C LYS A 262 -10.51 4.33 23.78
N LEU A 263 -10.39 3.55 22.71
CA LEU A 263 -10.87 2.17 22.66
C LEU A 263 -10.07 1.26 23.61
N ASN A 264 -8.75 1.42 23.65
CA ASN A 264 -7.85 0.72 24.57
C ASN A 264 -8.18 1.05 26.04
N ASP A 265 -8.51 2.31 26.36
CA ASP A 265 -8.91 2.75 27.71
C ASP A 265 -10.25 2.14 28.16
N LEU A 266 -11.06 1.69 27.20
CA LEU A 266 -12.31 0.96 27.41
C LEU A 266 -12.13 -0.56 27.40
N GLY A 267 -10.92 -1.07 27.11
CA GLY A 267 -10.60 -2.50 27.10
C GLY A 267 -10.76 -3.19 25.74
N ILE A 268 -10.90 -2.42 24.66
CA ILE A 268 -10.92 -2.96 23.30
C ILE A 268 -9.49 -2.91 22.75
N TYR A 269 -8.90 -4.08 22.56
CA TYR A 269 -7.53 -4.24 22.07
C TYR A 269 -7.43 -5.02 20.76
N SER A 270 -8.48 -5.74 20.34
CA SER A 270 -8.40 -6.70 19.22
C SER A 270 -9.47 -6.51 18.14
N TYR A 271 -9.17 -6.96 16.93
CA TYR A 271 -10.16 -7.00 15.83
C TYR A 271 -11.35 -7.89 16.18
N ALA A 272 -11.10 -9.02 16.87
CA ALA A 272 -12.15 -9.93 17.33
C ALA A 272 -13.22 -9.26 18.22
N GLN A 273 -12.81 -8.29 19.06
CA GLN A 273 -13.74 -7.53 19.89
C GLN A 273 -14.59 -6.58 19.05
N VAL A 274 -13.96 -5.82 18.16
CA VAL A 274 -14.67 -4.85 17.30
C VAL A 274 -15.62 -5.57 16.33
N ALA A 275 -15.22 -6.74 15.82
CA ALA A 275 -16.02 -7.57 14.92
C ALA A 275 -17.30 -8.15 15.55
N ARG A 276 -17.41 -8.15 16.89
CA ARG A 276 -18.56 -8.68 17.63
C ARG A 276 -19.42 -7.61 18.27
N LEU A 277 -19.17 -6.33 17.97
CA LEU A 277 -20.03 -5.24 18.44
C LEU A 277 -21.43 -5.36 17.82
N ASP A 278 -22.43 -5.44 18.68
CA ASP A 278 -23.84 -5.32 18.31
C ASP A 278 -24.32 -3.87 18.41
N ASP A 279 -25.55 -3.60 17.98
CA ASP A 279 -26.10 -2.25 17.96
C ASP A 279 -26.12 -1.58 19.34
N ALA A 280 -26.39 -2.35 20.40
CA ALA A 280 -26.41 -1.84 21.76
C ALA A 280 -25.00 -1.49 22.26
N ALA A 281 -24.02 -2.33 21.97
CA ALA A 281 -22.61 -2.08 22.28
C ALA A 281 -22.08 -0.87 21.50
N ILE A 282 -22.46 -0.71 20.24
CA ILE A 282 -22.10 0.46 19.41
C ILE A 282 -22.61 1.76 20.03
N GLU A 283 -23.85 1.79 20.51
CA GLU A 283 -24.42 2.99 21.14
C GLU A 283 -23.70 3.35 22.45
N LEU A 284 -23.44 2.36 23.30
CA LEU A 284 -22.70 2.55 24.55
C LEU A 284 -21.26 3.01 24.27
N LEU A 285 -20.60 2.38 23.30
CA LEU A 285 -19.25 2.73 22.90
C LEU A 285 -19.20 4.17 22.40
N THR A 286 -20.09 4.55 21.49
CA THR A 286 -20.16 5.91 20.92
C THR A 286 -20.28 6.98 22.00
N LYS A 287 -21.13 6.73 23.02
CA LYS A 287 -21.27 7.63 24.18
C LYS A 287 -20.00 7.66 25.04
N ALA A 288 -19.40 6.50 25.31
CA ALA A 288 -18.22 6.38 26.16
C ALA A 288 -16.96 7.02 25.55
N ILE A 289 -16.78 6.96 24.22
CA ILE A 289 -15.65 7.61 23.54
C ILE A 289 -15.90 9.08 23.18
N GLU A 290 -17.09 9.61 23.52
CA GLU A 290 -17.53 10.98 23.20
C GLU A 290 -17.36 11.31 21.71
N PHE A 291 -17.79 10.38 20.86
CA PHE A 291 -17.55 10.44 19.43
C PHE A 291 -18.85 10.68 18.64
N PHE A 292 -18.71 11.13 17.38
CA PHE A 292 -19.88 11.44 16.55
C PHE A 292 -20.78 10.21 16.38
N PRO A 293 -22.07 10.31 16.77
CA PRO A 293 -23.03 9.24 16.61
C PRO A 293 -23.09 8.71 15.16
N GLY A 294 -23.15 7.39 15.02
CA GLY A 294 -23.35 6.73 13.72
C GLY A 294 -22.08 6.47 12.90
N ARG A 295 -20.93 7.03 13.26
CA ARG A 295 -19.69 6.83 12.48
C ARG A 295 -19.20 5.39 12.47
N ILE A 296 -19.35 4.66 13.57
CA ILE A 296 -18.99 3.24 13.67
C ILE A 296 -19.72 2.39 12.63
N LYS A 297 -21.00 2.69 12.37
CA LYS A 297 -21.82 2.03 11.35
C LYS A 297 -21.51 2.54 9.94
N ARG A 298 -21.45 3.85 9.76
CA ARG A 298 -21.18 4.50 8.46
C ARG A 298 -19.85 4.07 7.86
N ASP A 299 -18.82 3.98 8.71
CA ASP A 299 -17.48 3.60 8.30
C ASP A 299 -17.28 2.07 8.40
N ASP A 300 -18.31 1.25 8.65
CA ASP A 300 -18.25 -0.23 8.70
C ASP A 300 -17.12 -0.77 9.60
N TRP A 301 -16.99 -0.30 10.83
CA TRP A 301 -15.91 -0.76 11.72
C TRP A 301 -16.02 -2.25 12.03
N VAL A 302 -17.24 -2.75 12.24
CA VAL A 302 -17.51 -4.16 12.56
C VAL A 302 -17.14 -5.06 11.39
N GLY A 303 -17.56 -4.73 10.16
CA GLY A 303 -17.24 -5.51 8.97
C GLY A 303 -15.75 -5.46 8.62
N GLN A 304 -15.10 -4.31 8.76
CA GLN A 304 -13.65 -4.20 8.57
C GLN A 304 -12.87 -5.04 9.59
N ALA A 305 -13.24 -4.95 10.87
CA ALA A 305 -12.61 -5.75 11.92
C ALA A 305 -12.80 -7.25 11.69
N ALA A 306 -13.97 -7.69 11.21
CA ALA A 306 -14.19 -9.10 10.88
C ALA A 306 -13.28 -9.59 9.75
N ARG A 307 -13.08 -8.77 8.71
CA ARG A 307 -12.13 -9.08 7.62
C ARG A 307 -10.70 -9.15 8.12
N LEU A 308 -10.26 -8.18 8.92
CA LEU A 308 -8.92 -8.16 9.51
C LEU A 308 -8.70 -9.36 10.45
N GLN A 309 -9.70 -9.73 11.24
CA GLN A 309 -9.64 -10.92 12.09
C GLN A 309 -9.48 -12.21 11.27
N ALA A 310 -10.20 -12.35 10.15
CA ALA A 310 -10.06 -13.50 9.25
C ALA A 310 -8.66 -13.56 8.63
N ILE A 311 -8.12 -12.42 8.17
CA ILE A 311 -6.75 -12.34 7.65
C ILE A 311 -5.75 -12.71 8.74
N LYS A 312 -5.95 -12.26 9.99
CA LYS A 312 -5.08 -12.58 11.13
C LYS A 312 -5.03 -14.09 11.40
N GLU A 313 -6.16 -14.77 11.28
CA GLU A 313 -6.28 -16.21 11.50
C GLU A 313 -5.62 -17.03 10.38
N GLU A 314 -5.71 -16.55 9.13
CA GLU A 314 -5.13 -17.23 7.96
C GLU A 314 -3.63 -16.95 7.80
N ASN A 315 -3.22 -15.69 7.94
CA ASN A 315 -1.84 -15.24 7.81
C ASN A 315 -1.58 -14.01 8.72
N PRO A 316 -1.14 -14.23 9.98
CA PRO A 316 -0.85 -13.15 10.92
C PRO A 316 0.16 -12.12 10.40
N ASP A 317 1.13 -12.57 9.60
CA ASP A 317 2.19 -11.70 9.08
C ASP A 317 1.67 -10.69 8.05
N ALA A 318 0.57 -10.99 7.35
CA ALA A 318 -0.02 -10.09 6.36
C ALA A 318 -0.59 -8.79 6.95
N LEU A 319 -0.85 -8.77 8.26
CA LEU A 319 -1.36 -7.60 8.99
C LEU A 319 -0.26 -6.81 9.68
N ASN A 320 0.97 -7.29 9.64
CA ASN A 320 2.11 -6.52 10.11
C ASN A 320 2.39 -5.42 9.08
N PRO A 321 2.29 -4.12 9.43
CA PRO A 321 2.72 -3.05 8.53
C PRO A 321 4.15 -3.25 8.03
N ALA A 322 5.02 -3.88 8.84
CA ALA A 322 6.39 -4.24 8.48
C ALA A 322 6.51 -5.41 7.49
N ALA A 323 5.44 -6.12 7.13
CA ALA A 323 5.47 -7.17 6.11
C ALA A 323 5.35 -6.64 4.67
N VAL A 324 4.89 -5.39 4.50
CA VAL A 324 4.89 -4.69 3.21
C VAL A 324 6.25 -4.02 2.94
N PHE A 325 7.01 -3.76 3.99
CA PHE A 325 8.28 -3.09 3.92
C PHE A 325 9.46 -4.06 4.00
N PRO A 326 10.64 -3.68 3.48
CA PRO A 326 11.84 -4.49 3.63
C PRO A 326 12.06 -4.83 5.11
N ASN A 327 12.19 -6.10 5.44
CA ASN A 327 12.46 -6.57 6.81
C ASN A 327 13.92 -7.03 6.98
N ASN A 328 14.74 -6.84 5.95
CA ASN A 328 16.15 -7.19 5.96
C ASN A 328 16.98 -5.95 6.33
N PRO A 329 17.41 -5.80 7.60
CA PRO A 329 18.15 -4.62 8.05
C PRO A 329 19.50 -4.45 7.37
N THR A 330 20.00 -5.49 6.69
CA THR A 330 21.24 -5.45 5.92
C THR A 330 21.05 -4.97 4.48
N ASP A 331 19.81 -4.78 4.01
CA ASP A 331 19.55 -4.26 2.68
C ASP A 331 19.62 -2.73 2.70
N LEU A 332 20.78 -2.16 2.37
CA LEU A 332 20.96 -0.70 2.38
C LEU A 332 20.34 -0.02 1.15
N LYS A 333 19.88 -0.78 0.15
CA LYS A 333 19.33 -0.20 -1.10
C LYS A 333 17.94 0.40 -0.91
N VAL A 334 17.35 0.22 0.28
CA VAL A 334 16.10 0.88 0.69
C VAL A 334 16.28 2.39 0.89
N ILE A 335 17.53 2.83 1.05
CA ILE A 335 17.94 4.23 1.22
C ILE A 335 18.15 4.85 -0.16
N GLU A 336 17.43 5.94 -0.44
CA GLU A 336 17.55 6.66 -1.70
C GLU A 336 18.96 7.21 -1.87
N GLY A 337 19.58 6.90 -3.01
CA GLY A 337 20.97 7.23 -3.31
C GLY A 337 21.95 6.06 -3.11
N ILE A 338 21.54 4.98 -2.43
CA ILE A 338 22.37 3.78 -2.24
C ILE A 338 21.99 2.69 -3.25
N GLY A 339 22.75 2.59 -4.35
CA GLY A 339 22.65 1.46 -5.29
C GLY A 339 23.50 0.25 -4.88
N PRO A 340 23.39 -0.90 -5.59
CA PRO A 340 24.12 -2.13 -5.26
C PRO A 340 25.65 -1.97 -5.13
N LYS A 341 26.25 -1.07 -5.92
CA LYS A 341 27.70 -0.79 -5.88
C LYS A 341 28.10 0.02 -4.65
N ILE A 342 27.25 0.94 -4.20
CA ILE A 342 27.47 1.76 -3.01
C ILE A 342 27.25 0.91 -1.78
N GLU A 343 26.18 0.11 -1.74
CA GLU A 343 25.94 -0.87 -0.68
C GLU A 343 27.15 -1.79 -0.49
N ALA A 344 27.70 -2.36 -1.58
CA ALA A 344 28.89 -3.19 -1.51
C ALA A 344 30.13 -2.44 -0.99
N LEU A 345 30.29 -1.16 -1.35
CA LEU A 345 31.38 -0.31 -0.87
C LEU A 345 31.24 -0.01 0.63
N LEU A 346 30.04 0.33 1.08
CA LEU A 346 29.73 0.60 2.50
C LEU A 346 29.96 -0.66 3.35
N LYS A 347 29.45 -1.81 2.90
CA LYS A 347 29.67 -3.10 3.56
C LYS A 347 31.14 -3.46 3.69
N LYS A 348 31.94 -3.22 2.64
CA LYS A 348 33.39 -3.43 2.67
C LYS A 348 34.09 -2.54 3.71
N ASN A 349 33.52 -1.38 4.04
CA ASN A 349 34.04 -0.44 5.03
C ASN A 349 33.33 -0.55 6.39
N GLY A 350 32.64 -1.67 6.67
CA GLY A 350 32.06 -1.98 7.97
C GLY A 350 30.68 -1.40 8.23
N ILE A 351 30.01 -0.83 7.22
CA ILE A 351 28.65 -0.30 7.32
C ILE A 351 27.71 -1.31 6.65
N GLY A 352 27.15 -2.20 7.47
CA GLY A 352 26.46 -3.41 6.98
C GLY A 352 24.95 -3.42 7.13
N ASP A 353 24.41 -2.54 7.96
CA ASP A 353 22.99 -2.48 8.31
C ASP A 353 22.52 -1.05 8.54
N TRP A 354 21.20 -0.86 8.59
CA TRP A 354 20.57 0.45 8.77
C TRP A 354 21.04 1.16 10.04
N LYS A 355 21.19 0.42 11.15
CA LYS A 355 21.61 1.00 12.43
C LYS A 355 23.03 1.56 12.38
N THR A 356 23.96 0.79 11.81
CA THR A 356 25.34 1.23 11.63
C THR A 356 25.41 2.42 10.69
N LEU A 357 24.59 2.42 9.63
CA LEU A 357 24.52 3.54 8.68
C LEU A 357 23.94 4.80 9.32
N SER A 358 22.91 4.70 10.18
CA SER A 358 22.33 5.84 10.89
C SER A 358 23.27 6.46 11.92
N GLU A 359 24.12 5.63 12.54
CA GLU A 359 25.14 6.07 13.51
C GLU A 359 26.44 6.55 12.82
N THR A 360 26.55 6.43 11.49
CA THR A 360 27.74 6.85 10.76
C THR A 360 27.66 8.32 10.41
N GLU A 361 28.66 9.08 10.87
CA GLU A 361 28.86 10.49 10.51
C GLU A 361 28.96 10.68 8.98
N VAL A 362 28.31 11.73 8.47
CA VAL A 362 28.26 12.05 7.04
C VAL A 362 29.67 12.26 6.45
N GLU A 363 30.59 12.85 7.21
CA GLU A 363 31.99 13.06 6.80
C GLU A 363 32.69 11.72 6.48
N LYS A 364 32.46 10.70 7.32
CA LYS A 364 33.02 9.36 7.09
C LYS A 364 32.42 8.70 5.85
N LEU A 365 31.15 8.96 5.54
CA LEU A 365 30.53 8.48 4.30
C LEU A 365 31.16 9.14 3.06
N TYR A 366 31.41 10.45 3.10
CA TYR A 366 32.14 11.14 2.03
C TYR A 366 33.54 10.55 1.83
N GLU A 367 34.30 10.32 2.90
CA GLU A 367 35.63 9.69 2.80
C GLU A 367 35.59 8.31 2.14
N ILE A 368 34.59 7.48 2.48
CA ILE A 368 34.43 6.15 1.91
C ILE A 368 34.11 6.24 0.41
N LEU A 369 33.21 7.15 0.01
CA LEU A 369 32.88 7.37 -1.40
C LEU A 369 34.09 7.88 -2.18
N GLU A 370 34.89 8.79 -1.61
CA GLU A 370 36.09 9.32 -2.24
C GLU A 370 37.16 8.23 -2.45
N LYS A 371 37.44 7.43 -1.41
CA LYS A 371 38.37 6.28 -1.47
C LYS A 371 37.88 5.18 -2.42
N GLY A 372 36.57 5.10 -2.65
CA GLY A 372 35.95 4.17 -3.59
C GLY A 372 36.22 4.49 -5.07
N GLY A 373 36.63 5.72 -5.39
CA GLY A 373 36.97 6.19 -6.73
C GLY A 373 35.95 7.16 -7.35
N GLU A 374 36.34 7.79 -8.46
CA GLU A 374 35.61 8.92 -9.09
C GLU A 374 34.13 8.67 -9.34
N ARG A 375 33.77 7.44 -9.72
CA ARG A 375 32.38 7.04 -10.00
C ARG A 375 31.43 7.18 -8.82
N PHE A 376 31.93 7.27 -7.59
CA PHE A 376 31.12 7.41 -6.39
C PHE A 376 31.04 8.85 -5.88
N ARG A 377 31.93 9.75 -6.34
CA ARG A 377 32.01 11.16 -5.90
C ARG A 377 30.78 12.00 -6.29
N MET A 378 30.01 11.54 -7.27
CA MET A 378 28.78 12.21 -7.70
C MET A 378 27.59 11.99 -6.75
N HIS A 379 27.70 11.03 -5.81
CA HIS A 379 26.65 10.74 -4.84
C HIS A 379 26.81 11.59 -3.59
N ASP A 380 25.68 12.01 -3.04
CA ASP A 380 25.62 12.82 -1.83
C ASP A 380 25.06 11.97 -0.67
N PRO A 381 25.88 11.64 0.34
CA PRO A 381 25.47 10.85 1.49
C PRO A 381 24.76 11.64 2.60
N SER A 382 24.56 12.96 2.45
CA SER A 382 24.00 13.83 3.50
C SER A 382 22.66 13.35 4.08
N THR A 383 21.82 12.71 3.26
CA THR A 383 20.49 12.23 3.66
C THR A 383 20.50 10.77 4.14
N TRP A 384 21.59 10.02 3.95
CA TRP A 384 21.61 8.57 4.19
C TRP A 384 21.46 8.19 5.67
N PRO A 385 22.12 8.87 6.63
CA PRO A 385 21.97 8.51 8.05
C PRO A 385 20.53 8.65 8.54
N LEU A 386 19.85 9.75 8.20
CA LEU A 386 18.46 9.99 8.62
C LEU A 386 17.49 8.97 7.98
N GLN A 387 17.64 8.69 6.68
CA GLN A 387 16.85 7.64 6.04
C GLN A 387 17.06 6.28 6.70
N ALA A 388 18.31 5.96 7.07
CA ALA A 388 18.66 4.70 7.72
C ALA A 388 18.11 4.62 9.14
N GLU A 389 18.03 5.74 9.86
CA GLU A 389 17.38 5.83 11.16
C GLU A 389 15.88 5.53 11.06
N LEU A 390 15.21 6.16 10.09
CA LEU A 390 13.78 5.92 9.84
C LEU A 390 13.52 4.44 9.47
N ALA A 391 14.38 3.83 8.64
CA ALA A 391 14.31 2.41 8.32
C ALA A 391 14.57 1.51 9.55
N ALA A 392 15.60 1.82 10.36
CA ALA A 392 15.95 1.07 11.57
C ALA A 392 14.84 1.12 12.64
N ASN A 393 14.12 2.24 12.72
CA ASN A 393 12.98 2.43 13.63
C ASN A 393 11.67 1.86 13.05
N GLY A 394 11.67 1.34 11.83
CA GLY A 394 10.47 0.83 11.15
C GLY A 394 9.47 1.92 10.78
N GLU A 395 9.89 3.19 10.73
CA GLU A 395 9.06 4.35 10.42
C GLU A 395 8.89 4.52 8.90
N TRP A 396 8.46 3.46 8.22
CA TRP A 396 8.44 3.37 6.75
C TRP A 396 7.57 4.44 6.07
N ASP A 397 6.46 4.83 6.68
CA ASP A 397 5.62 5.92 6.18
C ASP A 397 6.36 7.25 6.20
N LYS A 398 7.13 7.52 7.27
CA LYS A 398 7.93 8.74 7.38
C LYS A 398 9.13 8.69 6.42
N LEU A 399 9.77 7.53 6.27
CA LEU A 399 10.84 7.33 5.30
C LEU A 399 10.35 7.61 3.87
N LYS A 400 9.19 7.05 3.50
CA LYS A 400 8.62 7.27 2.17
C LYS A 400 8.25 8.74 1.94
N GLN A 401 7.60 9.37 2.92
CA GLN A 401 7.31 10.81 2.84
C GLN A 401 8.60 11.63 2.71
N TYR A 402 9.65 11.29 3.45
CA TYR A 402 10.94 11.96 3.36
C TYR A 402 11.55 11.81 1.96
N GLN A 403 11.58 10.59 1.41
CA GLN A 403 12.07 10.29 0.06
C GLN A 403 11.29 11.03 -1.04
N GLU A 404 9.97 11.14 -0.92
CA GLU A 404 9.14 11.92 -1.87
C GLU A 404 9.51 13.42 -1.93
N HIS A 405 10.14 13.95 -0.88
CA HIS A 405 10.61 15.33 -0.83
C HIS A 405 12.07 15.49 -1.30
N LEU A 406 12.81 14.39 -1.52
CA LEU A 406 14.18 14.42 -2.02
C LEU A 406 14.21 14.62 -3.53
N ILE A 407 15.25 15.29 -4.02
CA ILE A 407 15.54 15.42 -5.45
C ILE A 407 16.81 14.62 -5.76
N GLY A 408 16.63 13.36 -6.15
CA GLY A 408 17.74 12.46 -6.46
C GLY A 408 18.63 12.19 -5.25
N GLY A 409 18.02 11.94 -4.08
CA GLY A 409 18.70 11.67 -2.81
C GLY A 409 19.21 12.89 -2.04
N ARG A 410 18.91 14.11 -2.48
CA ARG A 410 19.32 15.37 -1.83
C ARG A 410 18.14 16.16 -1.31
N GLU A 411 18.32 16.86 -0.19
CA GLU A 411 17.30 17.78 0.31
C GLU A 411 17.04 18.90 -0.70
N LYS A 412 15.77 19.30 -0.80
CA LYS A 412 15.35 20.40 -1.65
C LYS A 412 15.86 21.70 -1.02
N GLY A 413 16.89 22.28 -1.61
CA GLY A 413 17.48 23.56 -1.18
C GLY A 413 16.56 24.76 -1.33
#